data_AF-A0A957DQI2-F1
#
_entry.id   AF-A0A957DQI2-F1
#
_cell.length_a   1.000
_cell.length_b   1.000
_cell.length_c   1.000
_cell.angle_alpha   90.00
_cell.angle_beta   90.00
_cell.angle_gamma   90.00
#
_symmetry.space_group_name_H-M   'P 1'
#
loop_
_entity.id
_entity.type
_entity.pdbx_description
1 polymer ?
#
loop_
_entity_poly.entity_id
_entity_poly.type
_entity_poly.pdbx_seq_one_letter_code
_entity_poly.pdbx_strand_id
1 'polypeptide(L)'
;MLDTDGKFYLGRVVDAKTNEKTEQALLYDPDDLVTHAVVVGMTGSGKTGLCLDLLEEAALNNVPALMIDPKGDITNALMHFPELAPADFQPWVNA
;
A
#
# COMPACT_ATOMS: atom_id res chain seq x y z
N MET A 1 14.64 -11.36 -3.19
CA MET A 1 13.70 -10.26 -3.45
C MET A 1 13.47 -10.23 -4.95
N LEU A 2 12.24 -10.03 -5.42
CA LEU A 2 11.97 -9.87 -6.85
C LEU A 2 12.70 -8.60 -7.32
N ASP A 3 13.40 -8.65 -8.45
CA ASP A 3 13.93 -7.44 -9.08
C ASP A 3 12.79 -6.75 -9.81
N THR A 4 12.42 -5.54 -9.38
CA THR A 4 11.27 -4.80 -9.93
C THR A 4 11.66 -3.76 -10.96
N ASP A 5 12.97 -3.49 -11.15
CA ASP A 5 13.47 -2.47 -12.09
C ASP A 5 12.74 -1.11 -11.96
N GLY A 6 12.56 -0.63 -10.72
CA GLY A 6 11.90 0.64 -10.47
C GLY A 6 10.36 0.60 -10.46
N LYS A 7 9.74 -0.52 -10.86
CA LYS A 7 8.28 -0.69 -10.92
C LYS A 7 7.68 -1.03 -9.57
N PHE A 8 6.39 -0.75 -9.43
CA PHE A 8 5.62 -1.07 -8.24
C PHE A 8 5.04 -2.47 -8.35
N TYR A 9 5.34 -3.33 -7.37
CA TYR A 9 4.71 -4.63 -7.25
C TYR A 9 3.31 -4.50 -6.63
N LEU A 10 2.26 -4.81 -7.39
CA LEU A 10 0.86 -4.74 -6.94
C LEU A 10 0.21 -6.12 -6.74
N GLY A 11 1.03 -7.14 -6.46
CA GLY A 11 0.58 -8.51 -6.28
C GLY A 11 0.78 -9.38 -7.53
N ARG A 12 -0.14 -10.32 -7.75
CA ARG A 12 -0.04 -11.31 -8.84
C ARG A 12 -1.28 -11.28 -9.71
N VAL A 13 -1.10 -11.58 -10.99
CA VAL A 13 -2.21 -11.67 -11.96
C VAL A 13 -3.14 -12.82 -11.56
N VAL A 14 -4.44 -12.57 -11.60
CA VAL A 14 -5.49 -13.58 -11.39
C VAL A 14 -5.98 -14.07 -12.75
N ASP A 15 -6.03 -15.38 -12.94
CA ASP A 15 -6.61 -15.98 -14.15
C ASP A 15 -8.13 -15.73 -14.15
N ALA A 16 -8.62 -15.07 -15.19
CA ALA A 16 -10.03 -14.67 -15.28
C ALA A 16 -11.00 -15.85 -15.47
N LYS A 17 -10.53 -17.02 -15.89
CA LYS A 17 -11.34 -18.22 -16.09
C LYS A 17 -11.42 -19.06 -14.82
N THR A 18 -10.32 -19.18 -14.09
CA THR A 18 -10.25 -20.04 -12.89
C THR A 18 -10.41 -19.26 -11.58
N ASN A 19 -10.25 -17.93 -11.60
CA ASN A 19 -10.12 -17.08 -10.42
C ASN A 19 -8.95 -17.45 -9.50
N GLU A 20 -7.96 -18.19 -10.01
CA GLU A 20 -6.76 -18.55 -9.27
C GLU A 20 -5.65 -17.53 -9.48
N LYS A 21 -4.85 -17.30 -8.44
CA LYS A 21 -3.66 -16.47 -8.52
C LYS A 21 -2.60 -17.21 -9.34
N THR A 22 -2.06 -16.55 -10.35
CA THR A 22 -0.90 -17.06 -11.11
C THR A 22 0.40 -16.75 -10.35
N GLU A 23 1.54 -17.28 -10.83
CA GLU A 23 2.87 -16.90 -10.34
C GLU A 23 3.38 -15.59 -10.98
N GLN A 24 2.65 -15.02 -11.94
CA GLN A 24 3.06 -13.81 -12.64
C GLN A 24 2.86 -12.58 -11.74
N ALA A 25 3.96 -11.92 -11.40
CA ALA A 25 3.94 -10.62 -10.71
C ALA A 25 3.28 -9.55 -11.57
N LEU A 26 2.44 -8.72 -10.96
CA LEU A 26 1.92 -7.50 -11.55
C LEU A 26 2.87 -6.35 -11.19
N LEU A 27 3.72 -5.98 -12.16
CA LEU A 27 4.63 -4.84 -12.05
C LEU A 27 4.02 -3.64 -12.76
N TYR A 28 3.63 -2.63 -11.99
CA TYR A 28 2.98 -1.41 -12.45
C TYR A 28 4.00 -0.29 -12.65
N ASP A 29 3.87 0.47 -13.73
CA ASP A 29 4.76 1.58 -14.04
C ASP A 29 4.34 2.83 -13.23
N PRO A 30 5.18 3.32 -12.29
CA PRO A 30 4.84 4.48 -11.49
C PRO A 30 4.68 5.77 -12.33
N ASP A 31 5.25 5.83 -13.53
CA ASP A 31 5.10 6.99 -14.42
C ASP A 31 3.64 7.19 -14.85
N ASP A 32 2.80 6.15 -14.83
CA ASP A 32 1.36 6.30 -15.08
C ASP A 32 0.67 7.16 -14.00
N LEU A 33 1.18 7.17 -12.76
CA LEU A 33 0.59 7.92 -11.63
C LEU A 33 0.78 9.44 -11.74
N VAL A 34 1.65 9.92 -12.63
CA VAL A 34 1.81 11.37 -12.87
C VAL A 34 0.59 11.99 -13.56
N THR A 35 -0.32 11.15 -14.07
CA THR A 35 -1.57 11.56 -14.71
C THR A 35 -2.80 11.47 -13.80
N HIS A 36 -2.58 11.25 -12.50
CA HIS A 36 -3.60 10.98 -11.47
C HIS A 36 -4.22 9.59 -11.56
N ALA A 37 -4.57 9.03 -10.42
CA ALA A 37 -5.28 7.75 -10.30
C ALA A 37 -6.50 7.91 -9.39
N VAL A 38 -7.49 7.03 -9.57
CA VAL A 38 -8.65 6.92 -8.70
C VAL A 38 -8.85 5.47 -8.28
N VAL A 39 -8.95 5.24 -6.96
CA VAL A 39 -9.22 3.91 -6.40
C VAL A 39 -10.68 3.87 -5.94
N VAL A 40 -11.50 3.02 -6.56
CA VAL A 40 -12.93 2.87 -6.28
C VAL A 40 -13.27 1.46 -5.80
N GLY A 41 -14.31 1.33 -4.98
CA GLY A 41 -14.74 0.05 -4.41
C GLY A 41 -15.51 0.21 -3.11
N MET A 42 -16.25 -0.83 -2.70
CA MET A 42 -16.99 -0.84 -1.43
C MET A 42 -16.07 -1.03 -0.21
N THR A 43 -16.57 -0.78 1.00
CA THR A 43 -15.82 -1.10 2.23
C THR A 43 -15.44 -2.58 2.27
N GLY A 44 -14.21 -2.90 2.69
CA GLY A 44 -13.69 -4.27 2.71
C GLY A 44 -13.14 -4.77 1.37
N SER A 45 -13.22 -3.99 0.28
CA SER A 45 -12.70 -4.39 -1.04
C SER A 45 -11.18 -4.22 -1.21
N GLY A 46 -10.46 -3.85 -0.16
CA GLY A 46 -9.00 -3.69 -0.20
C GLY A 46 -8.46 -2.32 -0.66
N LYS A 47 -9.30 -1.29 -0.84
CA LYS A 47 -8.83 0.05 -1.28
C LYS A 47 -7.69 0.62 -0.41
N THR A 48 -7.84 0.54 0.91
CA THR A 48 -6.84 1.03 1.87
C THR A 48 -5.54 0.23 1.77
N GLY A 49 -5.64 -1.10 1.62
CA GLY A 49 -4.48 -1.96 1.41
C GLY A 49 -3.74 -1.61 0.13
N LEU A 50 -4.45 -1.43 -0.98
CA LEU A 50 -3.83 -0.99 -2.24
C LEU A 50 -3.11 0.36 -2.11
N CYS A 51 -3.66 1.32 -1.36
CA CYS A 51 -2.98 2.61 -1.14
C CYS A 51 -1.72 2.46 -0.27
N LEU A 52 -1.74 1.55 0.71
CA LEU A 52 -0.58 1.21 1.51
C LEU A 52 0.50 0.55 0.66
N ASP A 53 0.14 -0.45 -0.14
CA ASP A 53 1.06 -1.13 -1.07
C ASP A 53 1.73 -0.10 -2.01
N LEU A 54 0.97 0.84 -2.58
CA LEU A 54 1.51 1.91 -3.42
C LEU A 54 2.52 2.80 -2.66
N LEU A 55 2.27 3.12 -1.39
CA LEU A 55 3.18 3.91 -0.57
C LEU A 55 4.46 3.13 -0.21
N GLU A 56 4.33 1.84 0.09
CA GLU A 56 5.45 0.96 0.38
C GLU A 56 6.37 0.84 -0.85
N GLU A 57 5.80 0.60 -2.02
CA GLU A 57 6.54 0.54 -3.28
C GLU A 57 7.18 1.90 -3.62
N ALA A 58 6.50 3.02 -3.38
CA ALA A 58 7.10 4.34 -3.53
C ALA A 58 8.31 4.52 -2.59
N ALA A 59 8.21 4.11 -1.32
CA ALA A 59 9.31 4.17 -0.36
C ALA A 59 10.49 3.29 -0.76
N LEU A 60 10.25 2.05 -1.22
CA LEU A 60 11.28 1.15 -1.73
C LEU A 60 12.03 1.72 -2.94
N ASN A 61 11.33 2.51 -3.76
CA ASN A 61 11.89 3.19 -4.93
C ASN A 61 12.45 4.59 -4.61
N ASN A 62 12.54 4.99 -3.33
CA ASN A 62 12.98 6.32 -2.90
C ASN A 62 12.16 7.48 -3.50
N VAL A 63 10.89 7.23 -3.82
CA VAL A 63 9.96 8.25 -4.28
C VAL A 63 9.31 8.91 -3.06
N PRO A 64 9.44 10.24 -2.88
CA PRO A 64 8.80 10.93 -1.78
C PRO A 64 7.28 10.91 -1.96
N ALA A 65 6.55 10.51 -0.91
CA ALA A 65 5.10 10.46 -0.92
C ALA A 65 4.52 11.24 0.26
N LEU A 66 3.40 11.92 0.02
CA LEU A 66 2.58 12.58 1.04
C LEU A 66 1.19 11.95 1.01
N MET A 67 0.72 11.52 2.18
CA MET A 67 -0.63 11.00 2.35
C MET A 67 -1.46 11.93 3.22
N ILE A 68 -2.70 12.16 2.81
CA ILE A 68 -3.72 12.86 3.59
C ILE A 68 -4.77 11.84 3.98
N ASP A 69 -4.74 11.39 5.23
CA ASP A 69 -5.66 10.39 5.77
C ASP A 69 -6.59 11.04 6.82
N PRO A 70 -7.77 11.54 6.41
CA PRO A 70 -8.71 12.15 7.35
C PRO A 70 -9.38 11.14 8.28
N LYS A 71 -9.31 9.85 7.95
CA LYS A 71 -9.97 8.78 8.72
C LYS A 71 -9.04 8.15 9.75
N GLY A 72 -7.73 8.20 9.51
CA GLY A 72 -6.69 7.66 10.37
C GLY A 72 -6.45 6.16 10.18
N ASP A 73 -7.23 5.48 9.32
CA ASP A 73 -7.13 4.03 9.13
C ASP A 73 -5.75 3.59 8.63
N ILE A 74 -5.08 4.42 7.82
CA ILE A 74 -3.75 4.12 7.26
C ILE A 74 -2.68 4.43 8.29
N THR A 75 -2.82 5.55 9.01
CA THR A 75 -1.90 5.90 10.09
C THR A 75 -1.91 4.83 11.18
N ASN A 76 -3.08 4.25 11.46
CA ASN A 76 -3.22 3.14 12.41
C ASN A 76 -2.42 1.89 11.98
N ALA A 77 -2.26 1.64 10.67
CA ALA A 77 -1.44 0.52 10.19
C ALA A 77 0.03 0.67 10.62
N LEU A 78 0.53 1.91 10.68
CA LEU A 78 1.89 2.24 11.12
C LEU A 78 2.09 2.11 12.64
N MET A 79 1.01 1.91 13.42
CA MET A 79 1.08 1.71 14.87
C MET A 79 1.22 0.23 15.27
N HIS A 80 1.49 -0.68 14.34
CA HIS A 80 1.85 -2.07 14.63
C HIS A 80 3.31 -2.18 15.12
N PHE A 81 3.57 -1.70 16.34
CA PHE A 81 4.88 -1.83 16.97
C PHE A 81 5.18 -3.30 17.32
N PRO A 82 6.45 -3.75 17.28
CA PRO A 82 6.82 -5.14 17.55
C PRO A 82 6.33 -5.66 18.91
N GLU A 83 6.42 -4.84 19.94
CA GLU A 83 6.10 -5.21 21.33
C GLU A 83 4.74 -4.68 21.81
N LEU A 84 4.08 -3.83 21.01
CA LEU A 84 2.84 -3.14 21.35
C LEU A 84 2.86 -2.51 22.76
N ALA A 85 4.01 -1.98 23.18
CA ALA A 85 4.16 -1.44 24.51
C ALA A 85 3.41 -0.11 24.64
N PRO A 86 2.77 0.21 25.78
CA PRO A 86 2.05 1.48 25.96
C PRO A 86 2.89 2.73 25.67
N ALA A 87 4.21 2.65 25.87
CA ALA A 87 5.14 3.73 25.59
C ALA A 87 5.28 4.03 24.08
N ASP A 88 5.12 3.04 23.20
CA ASP A 88 5.22 3.23 21.75
C ASP A 88 4.06 4.08 21.20
N PHE A 89 2.91 4.03 21.88
CA PHE A 89 1.72 4.80 21.53
C PHE A 89 1.71 6.23 22.09
N GLN A 90 2.51 6.53 23.13
CA GLN A 90 2.52 7.84 23.79
C GLN A 90 2.63 9.04 22.84
N PRO A 91 3.52 9.04 21.82
CA PRO A 91 3.63 10.15 20.88
C PRO A 91 2.38 10.40 20.02
N TRP A 92 1.48 9.42 19.93
CA TRP A 92 0.31 9.42 19.06
C TRP A 92 -1.00 9.73 19.81
N VAL A 93 -0.94 9.83 21.14
CA VAL A 93 -2.09 10.15 21.98
C VAL A 93 -2.16 11.66 22.19
N ASN A 94 -3.31 12.25 21.88
CA ASN A 94 -3.57 13.66 22.18
C ASN A 94 -3.72 13.88 23.70
N ALA A 95 -3.26 15.04 24.19
CA ALA A 95 -3.43 15.46 25.58
C ALA A 95 -4.89 15.82 25.92
#